data_AF-A0A447XZ35-F1
#
_entry.id   AF-A0A447XZ35-F1
#
_cell.length_a   1.000
_cell.length_b   1.000
_cell.length_c   1.000
_cell.angle_alpha   90.00
_cell.angle_beta   90.00
_cell.angle_gamma   90.00
#
_symmetry.space_group_name_H-M   'P 1'
#
loop_
_entity.id
_entity.type
_entity.pdbx_description
1 polymer ?
#
loop_
_entity_poly.entity_id
_entity_poly.type
_entity_poly.pdbx_seq_one_letter_code
_entity_poly.pdbx_strand_id
1 'polypeptide(L)'
;MGRSPVTICRESLGLGLAQQRHGASVMRDGMMAAGVITSGEWLDGVKGKQALAALERYKGARNAGKTPILEGGMSYQQLGMSNQDAEWLASRRFTIEDIARMFNVSPIFLQEYSNSTYSNFSEASRAFLTMTMRPWLANFEQQIKNALLVASPVPGIRYQVEFDQRGPVTGHSWRTLCHL
;
A
#
# COMPACT_ATOMS: atom_id res chain seq x y z
N MET A 1 -23.11 14.76 -1.18
CA MET A 1 -23.04 13.30 -1.44
C MET A 1 -21.70 12.79 -0.94
N GLY A 2 -21.69 11.96 0.11
CA GLY A 2 -20.47 11.35 0.62
C GLY A 2 -19.94 10.33 -0.39
N ARG A 3 -18.76 10.59 -0.97
CA ARG A 3 -18.07 9.64 -1.84
C ARG A 3 -17.06 8.88 -1.00
N SER A 4 -16.91 7.57 -1.24
CA SER A 4 -15.90 6.80 -0.52
C SER A 4 -14.49 7.28 -0.91
N PRO A 5 -13.51 7.28 0.02
CA PRO A 5 -12.12 7.62 -0.29
C PRO A 5 -11.55 6.75 -1.43
N VAL A 6 -11.95 5.49 -1.50
CA VAL A 6 -11.58 4.55 -2.57
C VAL A 6 -12.09 5.02 -3.93
N THR A 7 -13.32 5.54 -4.00
CA THR A 7 -13.88 6.07 -5.26
C THR A 7 -13.14 7.33 -5.72
N ILE A 8 -12.73 8.20 -4.78
CA ILE A 8 -11.99 9.43 -5.08
C ILE A 8 -10.57 9.10 -5.56
N CYS A 9 -9.90 8.17 -4.90
CA CYS A 9 -8.50 7.83 -5.15
C CYS A 9 -8.31 6.56 -6.00
N ARG A 10 -9.32 6.18 -6.79
CA ARG A 10 -9.32 4.96 -7.61
C ARG A 10 -8.13 4.84 -8.57
N GLU A 11 -7.64 5.98 -9.07
CA GLU A 11 -6.54 6.04 -10.04
C GLU A 11 -5.20 5.74 -9.38
N SER A 12 -4.93 6.32 -8.21
CA SER A 12 -3.76 6.02 -7.40
C SER A 12 -3.73 4.54 -6.97
N LEU A 13 -4.86 3.99 -6.54
CA LEU A 13 -4.97 2.56 -6.22
C LEU A 13 -4.76 1.68 -7.46
N GLY A 14 -5.30 2.09 -8.62
CA GLY A 14 -5.10 1.41 -9.89
C GLY A 14 -3.63 1.37 -10.31
N LEU A 15 -2.91 2.48 -10.11
CA LEU A 15 -1.47 2.57 -10.36
C LEU A 15 -0.68 1.62 -9.46
N GLY A 16 -0.97 1.60 -8.15
CA GLY A 16 -0.35 0.66 -7.21
C GLY A 16 -0.61 -0.81 -7.58
N LEU A 17 -1.82 -1.14 -8.02
CA LEU A 17 -2.16 -2.49 -8.49
C LEU A 17 -1.42 -2.86 -9.77
N ALA A 18 -1.30 -1.93 -10.72
CA ALA A 18 -0.56 -2.11 -11.95
C ALA A 18 0.94 -2.33 -11.66
N GLN A 19 1.50 -1.58 -10.72
CA GLN A 19 2.86 -1.81 -10.24
C GLN A 19 2.98 -3.22 -9.63
N GLN A 20 2.13 -3.61 -8.69
CA GLN A 20 2.22 -4.96 -8.12
C GLN A 20 2.14 -6.06 -9.19
N ARG A 21 1.26 -5.91 -10.18
CA ARG A 21 1.15 -6.84 -11.33
C ARG A 21 2.41 -6.84 -12.20
N HIS A 22 2.97 -5.68 -12.49
CA HIS A 22 4.22 -5.57 -13.23
C HIS A 22 5.34 -6.31 -12.49
N GLY A 23 5.58 -5.99 -11.21
CA GLY A 23 6.61 -6.69 -10.43
C GLY A 23 6.37 -8.20 -10.33
N ALA A 24 5.12 -8.63 -10.17
CA ALA A 24 4.77 -10.05 -10.16
C ALA A 24 5.06 -10.71 -11.53
N SER A 25 4.69 -10.06 -12.64
CA SER A 25 4.95 -10.60 -13.98
C SER A 25 6.44 -10.68 -14.28
N VAL A 26 7.20 -9.66 -13.91
CA VAL A 26 8.62 -9.60 -14.18
C VAL A 26 9.38 -10.63 -13.33
N MET A 27 9.01 -10.80 -12.06
CA MET A 27 9.57 -11.83 -11.20
C MET A 27 9.14 -13.25 -11.62
N ARG A 28 7.88 -13.43 -12.07
CA ARG A 28 7.35 -14.72 -12.54
C ARG A 28 8.02 -15.17 -13.83
N ASP A 29 8.11 -14.27 -14.81
CA ASP A 29 8.56 -14.59 -16.16
C ASP A 29 10.09 -14.48 -16.26
N GLY A 30 10.77 -13.89 -15.26
CA GLY A 30 12.23 -13.91 -15.12
C GLY A 30 12.97 -13.11 -16.18
N MET A 31 12.26 -12.38 -17.04
CA MET A 31 12.84 -11.51 -18.05
C MET A 31 13.01 -10.08 -17.51
N MET A 32 13.62 -9.97 -16.33
CA MET A 32 14.56 -8.86 -16.17
C MET A 32 15.68 -9.17 -17.16
N ALA A 33 16.10 -8.22 -17.99
CA ALA A 33 17.28 -8.42 -18.82
C ALA A 33 18.49 -8.64 -17.90
N ALA A 34 18.71 -9.90 -17.47
CA ALA A 34 19.74 -10.26 -16.51
C ALA A 34 21.13 -10.11 -17.13
N GLY A 35 21.18 -10.08 -18.45
CA GLY A 35 22.35 -9.78 -19.23
C GLY A 35 22.04 -9.72 -20.72
N VAL A 36 22.96 -9.15 -21.48
CA VAL A 36 22.95 -9.22 -22.93
C VAL A 36 23.88 -10.35 -23.35
N ILE A 37 23.39 -11.24 -24.20
CA ILE A 37 24.22 -12.24 -24.87
C ILE A 37 24.67 -11.62 -26.19
N THR A 38 25.97 -11.39 -26.33
CA THR A 38 26.55 -10.86 -27.57
C THR A 38 27.23 -12.00 -28.33
N SER A 39 26.93 -12.11 -29.64
CA SER A 39 27.66 -12.97 -30.57
C SER A 39 28.40 -12.09 -31.57
N GLY A 40 29.65 -12.46 -31.90
CA GLY A 40 30.41 -11.80 -32.96
C GLY A 40 29.98 -12.24 -34.37
N GLU A 41 29.14 -13.28 -34.48
CA GLU A 41 28.67 -13.88 -35.73
C GLU A 41 27.15 -13.68 -35.87
N TRP A 42 26.67 -13.51 -37.11
CA TRP A 42 25.23 -13.35 -37.40
C TRP A 42 24.49 -14.67 -37.20
N LEU A 43 23.45 -14.65 -36.37
CA LEU A 43 22.61 -15.82 -36.11
C LEU A 43 21.64 -16.02 -37.29
N ASP A 44 21.93 -17.03 -38.13
CA ASP A 44 20.98 -17.51 -39.14
C ASP A 44 19.73 -18.15 -38.48
N GLY A 45 18.61 -18.21 -39.20
CA GLY A 45 17.28 -18.54 -38.65
C GLY A 45 17.18 -19.91 -37.94
N VAL A 46 18.05 -20.86 -38.29
CA VAL A 46 18.13 -22.18 -37.63
C VAL A 46 18.89 -22.08 -36.30
N LYS A 47 20.05 -21.40 -36.28
CA LYS A 47 20.87 -21.19 -35.08
C LYS A 47 20.14 -20.29 -34.06
N GLY A 48 19.43 -19.27 -34.55
CA GLY A 48 18.61 -18.37 -33.71
C GLY A 48 17.48 -19.11 -32.98
N LYS A 49 16.80 -20.07 -33.64
CA LYS A 49 15.77 -20.89 -33.00
C LYS A 49 16.33 -21.79 -31.90
N GLN A 50 17.50 -22.39 -32.11
CA GLN A 50 18.17 -23.20 -31.09
C GLN A 50 18.60 -22.34 -29.89
N ALA A 51 19.15 -21.15 -30.11
CA ALA A 51 19.52 -20.21 -29.05
C ALA A 51 18.28 -19.76 -28.25
N LEU A 52 17.16 -19.46 -28.92
CA LEU A 52 15.91 -19.09 -28.26
C LEU A 52 15.34 -20.24 -27.43
N ALA A 53 15.37 -21.47 -27.96
CA ALA A 53 14.93 -22.66 -27.24
C ALA A 53 15.82 -22.98 -26.02
N ALA A 54 17.12 -22.67 -26.09
CA ALA A 54 18.03 -22.76 -24.96
C ALA A 54 17.68 -21.70 -23.90
N LEU A 55 17.42 -20.45 -24.30
CA LEU A 55 17.01 -19.34 -23.42
C LEU A 55 15.69 -19.62 -22.68
N GLU A 56 14.69 -20.20 -23.36
CA GLU A 56 13.41 -20.55 -22.73
C GLU A 56 13.56 -21.53 -21.56
N ARG A 57 14.64 -22.33 -21.50
CA ARG A 57 14.94 -23.21 -20.34
C ARG A 57 15.38 -22.45 -19.09
N TYR A 58 15.86 -21.22 -19.26
CA TYR A 58 16.33 -20.35 -18.18
C TYR A 58 15.29 -19.30 -17.78
N LYS A 59 14.18 -19.21 -18.52
CA LYS A 59 13.06 -18.32 -18.23
C LYS A 59 12.29 -18.77 -16.98
N GLY A 60 11.75 -17.78 -16.27
CA GLY A 60 10.83 -17.98 -15.15
C GLY A 60 11.47 -18.03 -13.76
N ALA A 61 10.67 -17.75 -12.73
CA ALA A 61 11.09 -17.64 -11.33
C ALA A 61 11.84 -18.89 -10.80
N ARG A 62 11.47 -20.09 -11.28
CA ARG A 62 12.09 -21.36 -10.85
C ARG A 62 13.49 -21.58 -11.42
N ASN A 63 13.87 -20.85 -12.46
CA ASN A 63 15.16 -20.92 -13.11
C ASN A 63 16.02 -19.67 -12.86
N ALA A 64 15.55 -18.74 -12.03
CA ALA A 64 16.29 -17.56 -11.64
C ALA A 64 17.64 -17.93 -11.00
N GLY A 65 18.72 -17.29 -11.43
CA GLY A 65 20.08 -17.52 -10.92
C GLY A 65 20.85 -18.67 -11.59
N LYS A 66 20.27 -19.38 -12.57
CA LYS A 66 21.03 -20.34 -13.37
C LYS A 66 21.88 -19.62 -14.41
N THR A 67 23.17 -19.92 -14.44
CA THR A 67 24.07 -19.40 -15.49
C THR A 67 23.73 -20.08 -16.83
N PRO A 68 23.43 -19.31 -17.89
CA PRO A 68 23.21 -19.88 -19.22
C PRO A 68 24.52 -20.45 -19.74
N ILE A 69 24.47 -21.69 -20.25
CA ILE A 69 25.60 -22.29 -20.95
C ILE A 69 25.55 -21.77 -22.40
N LEU A 70 26.60 -21.10 -22.82
CA LEU A 70 26.72 -20.48 -24.12
C LEU A 70 27.70 -21.26 -25.01
N GLU A 71 27.22 -21.79 -26.13
CA GLU A 71 28.05 -22.45 -27.14
C GLU A 71 28.54 -21.45 -28.20
N GLY A 72 29.76 -21.61 -28.73
CA GLY A 72 30.22 -20.86 -29.91
C GLY A 72 30.73 -19.43 -29.69
N GLY A 73 31.41 -19.14 -28.57
CA GLY A 73 32.08 -17.83 -28.37
C GLY A 73 31.14 -16.67 -28.00
N MET A 74 29.88 -16.97 -27.66
CA MET A 74 28.95 -15.98 -27.12
C MET A 74 29.38 -15.56 -25.71
N SER A 75 29.33 -14.25 -25.43
CA SER A 75 29.66 -13.70 -24.12
C SER A 75 28.40 -13.27 -23.38
N TYR A 76 28.29 -13.65 -22.11
CA TYR A 76 27.23 -13.19 -21.22
C TYR A 76 27.74 -11.97 -20.44
N GLN A 77 27.16 -10.81 -20.70
CA GLN A 77 27.39 -9.63 -19.88
C GLN A 77 26.24 -9.49 -18.89
N GLN A 78 26.50 -9.81 -17.62
CA GLN A 78 25.53 -9.60 -16.55
C GLN A 78 25.29 -8.09 -16.38
N LEU A 79 24.04 -7.66 -16.56
CA LEU A 79 23.64 -6.33 -16.12
C LEU A 79 23.52 -6.43 -14.59
N GLY A 80 24.32 -5.65 -13.86
CA GLY A 80 24.28 -5.61 -12.40
C GLY A 80 22.91 -5.19 -11.87
N MET A 81 22.74 -5.17 -10.53
CA MET A 81 21.51 -4.71 -9.88
C MET A 81 21.09 -3.37 -10.52
N SER A 82 20.02 -3.44 -11.30
CA SER A 82 19.59 -2.34 -12.13
C SER A 82 19.13 -1.23 -11.21
N ASN A 83 19.46 0.03 -11.51
CA ASN A 83 18.88 1.18 -10.80
C ASN A 83 17.34 1.08 -10.74
N GLN A 84 16.72 0.35 -11.67
CA GLN A 84 15.29 0.06 -11.66
C GLN A 84 14.83 -0.82 -10.50
N ASP A 85 15.64 -1.75 -9.99
CA ASP A 85 15.25 -2.60 -8.84
C ASP A 85 15.20 -1.80 -7.54
N ALA A 86 16.14 -0.86 -7.37
CA ALA A 86 16.15 0.07 -6.25
C ALA A 86 14.97 1.06 -6.33
N GLU A 87 14.72 1.61 -7.52
CA GLU A 87 13.58 2.48 -7.78
C GLU A 87 12.24 1.75 -7.60
N TRP A 88 12.18 0.45 -7.94
CA TRP A 88 11.03 -0.40 -7.72
C TRP A 88 10.67 -0.54 -6.24
N LEU A 89 11.65 -0.84 -5.39
CA LEU A 89 11.43 -0.96 -3.94
C LEU A 89 10.98 0.37 -3.33
N ALA A 90 11.55 1.49 -3.78
CA ALA A 90 11.11 2.82 -3.38
C ALA A 90 9.64 3.09 -3.79
N SER A 91 9.26 2.73 -5.01
CA SER A 91 7.88 2.90 -5.50
C SER A 91 6.84 2.13 -4.68
N ARG A 92 7.21 0.94 -4.16
CA ARG A 92 6.35 0.14 -3.29
C ARG A 92 6.14 0.80 -1.92
N ARG A 93 7.19 1.40 -1.34
CA ARG A 93 7.07 2.16 -0.08
C ARG A 93 6.18 3.39 -0.27
N PHE A 94 6.38 4.12 -1.36
CA PHE A 94 5.54 5.27 -1.72
C PHE A 94 4.05 4.88 -1.85
N THR A 95 3.75 3.70 -2.39
CA THR A 95 2.36 3.20 -2.47
C THR A 95 1.71 3.03 -1.09
N ILE A 96 2.47 2.60 -0.07
CA ILE A 96 1.96 2.48 1.31
C ILE A 96 1.62 3.86 1.87
N GLU A 97 2.50 4.85 1.65
CA GLU A 97 2.28 6.23 2.08
C GLU A 97 1.08 6.88 1.38
N ASP A 98 0.89 6.62 0.09
CA ASP A 98 -0.26 7.08 -0.67
C ASP A 98 -1.57 6.53 -0.08
N ILE A 99 -1.62 5.24 0.24
CA ILE A 99 -2.79 4.62 0.88
C ILE A 99 -3.02 5.24 2.27
N ALA A 100 -1.97 5.44 3.07
CA ALA A 100 -2.06 6.09 4.37
C ALA A 100 -2.69 7.49 4.25
N ARG A 101 -2.26 8.26 3.25
CA ARG A 101 -2.75 9.60 2.97
C ARG A 101 -4.23 9.60 2.53
N MET A 102 -4.69 8.61 1.76
CA MET A 102 -6.10 8.49 1.37
C MET A 102 -7.05 8.39 2.57
N PHE A 103 -6.62 7.74 3.65
CA PHE A 103 -7.41 7.56 4.87
C PHE A 103 -7.10 8.58 5.97
N ASN A 104 -6.23 9.56 5.71
CA ASN A 104 -5.69 10.47 6.72
C ASN A 104 -5.08 9.72 7.92
N VAL A 105 -4.37 8.62 7.68
CA VAL A 105 -3.72 7.82 8.72
C VAL A 105 -2.21 7.99 8.60
N SER A 106 -1.52 8.03 9.74
CA SER A 106 -0.05 8.06 9.74
C SER A 106 0.51 6.72 9.24
N PRO A 107 1.59 6.71 8.42
CA PRO A 107 2.24 5.47 7.94
C PRO A 107 2.71 4.54 9.07
N ILE A 108 2.94 5.09 10.26
CA ILE A 108 3.36 4.33 11.46
C ILE A 108 2.33 3.25 11.83
N PHE A 109 1.03 3.48 11.54
CA PHE A 109 -0.02 2.48 11.76
C PHE A 109 -0.05 1.38 10.70
N LEU A 110 0.57 1.60 9.54
CA LEU A 110 0.72 0.63 8.46
C LEU A 110 2.04 -0.15 8.56
N GLN A 111 2.68 -0.13 9.73
CA GLN A 111 3.96 -0.79 10.01
C GLN A 111 5.14 -0.26 9.17
N GLU A 112 5.02 0.93 8.59
CA GLU A 112 6.14 1.62 7.94
C GLU A 112 6.86 2.50 8.97
N TYR A 113 7.95 1.96 9.52
CA TYR A 113 8.70 2.57 10.63
C TYR A 113 10.01 3.24 10.21
N SER A 114 10.24 3.46 8.91
CA SER A 114 11.53 3.94 8.38
C SER A 114 12.07 5.22 9.04
N ASN A 115 11.20 6.09 9.56
CA ASN A 115 11.58 7.34 10.25
C ASN A 115 10.89 7.55 11.62
N SER A 116 10.46 6.48 12.30
CA SER A 116 9.63 6.62 13.51
C SER A 116 10.36 6.28 14.81
N THR A 117 10.30 7.20 15.77
CA THR A 117 10.71 7.00 17.18
C THR A 117 9.47 6.79 18.07
N TYR A 118 9.63 6.19 19.26
CA TYR A 118 8.53 6.00 20.23
C TYR A 118 7.74 7.29 20.55
N SER A 119 8.41 8.45 20.63
CA SER A 119 7.74 9.75 20.83
C SER A 119 6.78 10.08 19.68
N ASN A 120 7.18 9.79 18.44
CA ASN A 120 6.39 10.06 17.24
C ASN A 120 5.12 9.18 17.21
N PHE A 121 5.14 7.99 17.81
CA PHE A 121 3.97 7.10 17.88
C PHE A 121 2.84 7.67 18.74
N SER A 122 3.18 8.24 19.91
CA SER A 122 2.19 8.84 20.81
C SER A 122 1.52 10.06 20.17
N GLU A 123 2.33 10.91 19.52
CA GLU A 123 1.82 12.07 18.79
C GLU A 123 0.98 11.67 17.58
N ALA A 124 1.40 10.67 16.81
CA ALA A 124 0.64 10.12 15.69
C ALA A 124 -0.70 9.52 16.15
N SER A 125 -0.74 8.88 17.32
CA SER A 125 -1.98 8.34 17.91
C SER A 125 -2.95 9.45 18.30
N ARG A 126 -2.45 10.54 18.89
CA ARG A 126 -3.27 11.72 19.20
C ARG A 126 -3.77 12.41 17.92
N ALA A 127 -2.92 12.54 16.91
CA ALA A 127 -3.28 13.12 15.62
C ALA A 127 -4.36 12.29 14.91
N PHE A 128 -4.24 10.96 14.93
CA PHE A 128 -5.24 10.05 14.36
C PHE A 128 -6.61 10.20 15.03
N LEU A 129 -6.65 10.25 16.36
CA LEU A 129 -7.90 10.48 17.09
C LEU A 129 -8.55 11.82 16.71
N THR A 130 -7.74 12.88 16.62
CA THR A 130 -8.23 14.25 16.42
C THR A 130 -8.63 14.54 14.98
N MET A 131 -7.82 14.14 14.01
CA MET A 131 -8.02 14.50 12.59
C MET A 131 -8.89 13.50 11.84
N THR A 132 -8.82 12.22 12.22
CA THR A 132 -9.47 11.14 11.46
C THR A 132 -10.69 10.63 12.20
N MET A 133 -10.56 10.18 13.44
CA MET A 133 -11.68 9.58 14.17
C MET A 133 -12.75 10.58 14.59
N ARG A 134 -12.37 11.77 15.06
CA ARG A 134 -13.32 12.76 15.60
C ARG A 134 -14.44 13.16 14.61
N PRO A 135 -14.19 13.43 13.32
CA PRO A 135 -15.27 13.65 12.34
C PRO A 135 -16.25 12.46 12.21
N TRP A 136 -15.74 11.23 12.25
CA TRP A 136 -16.60 10.03 12.19
C TRP A 136 -17.45 9.87 13.45
N LEU A 137 -16.84 10.04 14.63
CA LEU A 137 -17.54 9.99 15.90
C LEU A 137 -18.63 11.07 15.97
N ALA A 138 -18.33 12.30 15.55
CA ALA A 138 -19.31 13.38 15.49
C ALA A 138 -20.48 13.07 14.54
N ASN A 139 -20.20 12.47 13.38
CA ASN A 139 -21.26 12.01 12.49
C ASN A 139 -22.15 10.95 13.17
N PHE A 140 -21.57 9.99 13.88
CA PHE A 140 -22.34 8.99 14.61
C PHE A 140 -23.16 9.60 15.76
N GLU A 141 -22.59 10.52 16.54
CA GLU A 141 -23.30 11.25 17.61
C GLU A 141 -24.51 12.00 17.06
N GLN A 142 -24.35 12.69 15.92
CA GLN A 142 -25.44 13.40 15.26
C GLN A 142 -26.53 12.45 14.76
N GLN A 143 -26.16 11.30 14.18
CA GLN A 143 -27.14 10.30 13.72
C GLN A 143 -27.88 9.66 14.89
N ILE A 144 -27.19 9.30 15.97
CA ILE A 144 -27.81 8.77 17.18
C ILE A 144 -28.77 9.79 17.79
N LYS A 145 -28.35 11.06 17.87
CA LYS A 145 -29.19 12.15 18.35
C LYS A 145 -30.45 12.34 17.49
N ASN A 146 -30.32 12.31 16.17
CA ASN A 146 -31.46 12.43 15.27
C ASN A 146 -32.38 11.20 15.30
N ALA A 147 -31.85 10.00 15.52
CA ALA A 147 -32.65 8.79 15.56
C ALA A 147 -33.40 8.63 16.89
N LEU A 148 -32.75 8.95 18.02
CA LEU A 148 -33.26 8.62 19.35
C LEU A 148 -33.78 9.82 20.15
N LEU A 149 -33.35 11.04 19.85
CA LEU A 149 -33.59 12.22 20.70
C LEU A 149 -34.47 13.30 20.03
N VAL A 150 -35.13 12.99 18.92
CA VAL A 150 -36.04 13.92 18.22
C VAL A 150 -37.33 14.19 18.98
N ALA A 151 -37.82 13.23 19.78
CA ALA A 151 -38.97 13.38 20.65
C ALA A 151 -38.53 13.14 22.10
N SER A 152 -37.84 14.11 22.71
CA SER A 152 -37.59 14.07 24.16
C SER A 152 -38.95 14.08 24.88
N PRO A 153 -39.26 13.07 25.72
CA PRO A 153 -40.56 12.99 26.39
C PRO A 153 -40.74 14.08 27.47
N VAL A 154 -39.65 14.69 27.93
CA VAL A 154 -39.66 15.65 29.04
C VAL A 154 -39.44 17.07 28.51
N PRO A 155 -40.41 17.98 28.67
CA PRO A 155 -40.26 19.39 28.31
C PRO A 155 -39.10 20.03 29.07
N GLY A 156 -38.22 20.75 28.35
CA GLY A 156 -37.14 21.54 28.95
C GLY A 156 -35.81 20.81 29.18
N ILE A 157 -35.71 19.50 28.90
CA ILE A 157 -34.44 18.75 29.01
C ILE A 157 -33.83 18.50 27.63
N ARG A 158 -32.58 18.94 27.44
CA ARG A 158 -31.79 18.67 26.23
C ARG A 158 -30.79 17.56 26.50
N TYR A 159 -30.94 16.45 25.80
CA TYR A 159 -29.97 15.35 25.85
C TYR A 159 -28.81 15.58 24.87
N GLN A 160 -27.60 15.30 25.33
CA GLN A 160 -26.38 15.33 24.53
C GLN A 160 -25.72 13.94 24.56
N VAL A 161 -25.36 13.44 23.38
CA VAL A 161 -24.65 12.17 23.20
C VAL A 161 -23.24 12.51 22.78
N GLU A 162 -22.26 12.07 23.56
CA GLU A 162 -20.83 12.23 23.26
C GLU A 162 -20.12 10.89 23.49
N PHE A 163 -19.20 10.56 22.60
CA PHE A 163 -18.26 9.46 22.81
C PHE A 163 -17.14 9.89 23.76
N ASP A 164 -16.87 9.07 24.78
CA ASP A 164 -15.76 9.32 25.69
C ASP A 164 -14.42 9.07 24.97
N GLN A 165 -13.63 10.14 24.79
CA GLN A 165 -12.31 10.12 24.15
C GLN A 165 -11.16 10.22 25.18
N ARG A 166 -11.46 10.24 26.49
CA ARG A 166 -10.46 10.53 27.54
C ARG A 166 -9.85 9.29 28.21
N GLY A 167 -10.37 8.08 27.97
CA GLY A 167 -9.91 6.87 28.66
C GLY A 167 -9.39 5.77 27.72
N PRO A 168 -8.44 4.93 28.16
CA PRO A 168 -8.22 3.63 27.52
C PRO A 168 -9.53 2.82 27.56
N VAL A 169 -9.76 1.95 26.58
CA VAL A 169 -11.00 1.18 26.32
C VAL A 169 -11.25 0.08 27.39
N THR A 170 -11.11 0.44 28.67
CA THR A 170 -11.42 -0.39 29.81
C THR A 170 -12.38 0.40 30.71
N GLY A 171 -13.68 0.17 30.51
CA GLY A 171 -14.71 0.64 31.44
C GLY A 171 -15.78 1.49 30.77
N HIS A 172 -16.99 0.93 30.72
CA HIS A 172 -18.18 1.59 30.22
C HIS A 172 -18.52 2.78 31.12
N SER A 173 -18.31 4.00 30.64
CA SER A 173 -18.82 5.22 31.28
C SER A 173 -19.55 6.08 30.25
N TRP A 174 -20.85 5.83 30.08
CA TRP A 174 -21.74 6.75 29.39
C TRP A 174 -22.02 7.94 30.32
N ARG A 175 -21.35 9.08 30.12
CA ARG A 175 -21.69 10.32 30.81
C ARG A 175 -22.77 11.06 30.02
N THR A 176 -23.99 11.06 30.52
CA THR A 176 -25.04 11.99 30.08
C THR A 176 -24.73 13.36 30.68
N LEU A 177 -24.08 14.24 29.91
CA LEU A 177 -23.93 15.65 30.29
C LEU A 177 -25.25 16.37 30.02
N CYS A 178 -26.13 16.40 31.03
CA CYS A 178 -27.22 17.37 31.09
C CYS A 178 -26.62 18.73 31.48
N HIS A 179 -26.38 19.59 30.49
CA HIS A 179 -26.22 21.02 30.74
C HIS A 179 -27.60 21.68 30.71
N LEU A 180 -27.98 22.28 31.85
CA LEU A 180 -29.05 23.27 32.00
C LEU A 180 -28.77 24.50 31.13
#